data_AF-A0A1G8C916-F1
#
_entry.id   AF-A0A1G8C916-F1
#
_cell.length_a   1.000
_cell.length_b   1.000
_cell.length_c   1.000
_cell.angle_alpha   90.00
_cell.angle_beta   90.00
_cell.angle_gamma   90.00
#
_symmetry.space_group_name_H-M   'P 1'
#
loop_
_entity.id
_entity.type
_entity.pdbx_description
1 polymer ?
#
loop_
_entity_poly.entity_id
_entity_poly.type
_entity_poly.pdbx_seq_one_letter_code
_entity_poly.pdbx_strand_id
1 'polypeptide(L)'
;MPNSLLTSLRRLAALALALQLAACAHGSTPQLDRRFGDAVRLSMAQQVRDPAGAGNRTPADGLDGPSAHAVMQRYRASFAEPNAQAPQPVQFMLGGGNGK
;
A
#
# COMPACT_ATOMS: atom_id res chain seq x y z
N MET A 1 -36.92 -48.92 5.40
CA MET A 1 -36.14 -48.29 4.31
C MET A 1 -36.28 -46.75 4.17
N PRO A 2 -36.73 -45.93 5.17
CA PRO A 2 -36.83 -44.46 4.98
C PRO A 2 -35.50 -43.71 5.17
N ASN A 3 -34.55 -44.26 5.93
CA ASN A 3 -33.29 -43.57 6.25
C ASN A 3 -32.36 -43.39 5.05
N SER A 4 -32.40 -44.27 4.04
CA SER A 4 -31.54 -44.17 2.85
C SER A 4 -31.90 -42.98 1.95
N LEU A 5 -33.19 -42.62 1.93
CA LEU A 5 -33.70 -41.53 1.12
C LEU A 5 -33.40 -40.18 1.79
N LEU A 6 -33.53 -40.12 3.12
CA LEU A 6 -33.13 -38.97 3.95
C LEU A 6 -31.61 -38.71 3.92
N THR A 7 -30.78 -39.76 3.95
CA THR A 7 -29.32 -39.60 3.82
C THR A 7 -28.91 -39.14 2.42
N SER A 8 -29.60 -39.61 1.38
CA SER A 8 -29.37 -39.17 0.00
C SER A 8 -29.76 -37.70 -0.21
N LEU A 9 -30.91 -37.26 0.33
CA LEU A 9 -31.32 -35.85 0.30
C LEU A 9 -30.33 -34.94 1.04
N ARG A 10 -29.86 -35.37 2.22
CA ARG A 10 -28.83 -34.63 2.98
C ARG A 10 -27.53 -34.48 2.22
N ARG A 11 -27.09 -35.52 1.50
CA ARG A 11 -25.88 -35.47 0.66
C ARG A 11 -26.06 -34.50 -0.51
N LEU A 12 -27.20 -34.54 -1.19
CA LEU A 12 -27.52 -33.61 -2.27
C LEU A 12 -27.56 -32.15 -1.78
N ALA A 13 -28.18 -31.90 -0.63
CA ALA A 13 -28.20 -30.57 -0.03
C ALA A 13 -26.79 -30.07 0.33
N ALA A 14 -25.94 -30.94 0.88
CA ALA A 14 -24.55 -30.60 1.19
C ALA A 14 -23.73 -30.31 -0.09
N LEU A 15 -23.95 -31.07 -1.16
CA LEU A 15 -23.30 -30.86 -2.46
C LEU A 15 -23.72 -29.54 -3.11
N ALA A 16 -25.02 -29.23 -3.07
CA ALA A 16 -25.55 -27.96 -3.58
C ALA A 16 -24.99 -26.76 -2.81
N LEU A 17 -24.89 -26.87 -1.47
CA LEU A 17 -24.27 -25.85 -0.64
C LEU A 17 -22.78 -25.68 -0.98
N ALA A 18 -22.03 -26.76 -1.15
CA ALA A 18 -20.62 -26.70 -1.53
C ALA A 18 -20.40 -26.02 -2.90
N LEU A 19 -21.26 -26.28 -3.89
CA LEU A 19 -21.18 -25.61 -5.20
C LEU A 19 -21.45 -24.10 -5.10
N GLN A 20 -22.44 -23.68 -4.29
CA GLN A 20 -22.72 -22.28 -4.04
C GLN A 20 -21.52 -21.56 -3.40
N LEU A 21 -20.87 -22.18 -2.40
CA LEU A 21 -19.66 -21.62 -1.79
C LEU A 21 -18.48 -21.55 -2.78
N ALA A 22 -18.30 -22.56 -3.63
CA ALA A 22 -17.25 -22.57 -4.64
C ALA A 22 -17.44 -21.45 -5.68
N ALA A 23 -18.67 -21.16 -6.10
CA ALA A 23 -18.98 -20.07 -7.01
C ALA A 23 -18.63 -18.68 -6.41
N CYS A 24 -18.90 -18.49 -5.12
CA CYS A 24 -18.52 -17.26 -4.41
C CYS A 24 -16.99 -17.08 -4.31
N ALA A 25 -16.23 -18.18 -4.14
CA ALA A 25 -14.77 -18.14 -4.06
C ALA A 25 -14.06 -17.97 -5.43
N HIS A 26 -14.68 -18.47 -6.50
CA HIS A 26 -14.09 -18.46 -7.85
C HIS A 26 -14.13 -17.07 -8.53
N GLY A 27 -15.09 -16.22 -8.15
CA GLY A 27 -15.19 -14.86 -8.73
C GLY A 27 -14.14 -13.87 -8.19
N SER A 28 -13.66 -14.06 -6.96
CA SER A 28 -12.79 -13.10 -6.28
C SER A 28 -11.30 -13.39 -6.46
N THR A 29 -10.91 -14.67 -6.47
CA THR A 29 -9.50 -15.09 -6.48
C THR A 29 -8.73 -14.74 -7.77
N PRO A 30 -9.25 -14.93 -9.00
CA PRO A 30 -8.45 -14.70 -10.21
C PRO A 30 -8.14 -13.22 -10.47
N GLN A 31 -8.99 -12.31 -9.97
CA GLN A 31 -8.78 -10.86 -10.06
C GLN A 31 -7.89 -10.36 -8.93
N LEU A 32 -8.08 -10.88 -7.71
CA LEU A 32 -7.31 -10.49 -6.53
C LEU A 32 -5.85 -10.94 -6.63
N ASP A 33 -5.60 -12.18 -7.06
CA ASP A 33 -4.25 -12.73 -7.17
C ASP A 33 -3.41 -12.00 -8.22
N ARG A 34 -4.02 -11.55 -9.33
CA ARG A 34 -3.33 -10.78 -10.38
C ARG A 34 -2.85 -9.42 -9.89
N ARG A 35 -3.62 -8.77 -9.02
CA ARG A 35 -3.36 -7.40 -8.54
C ARG A 35 -2.73 -7.38 -7.15
N PHE A 36 -2.40 -8.55 -6.60
CA PHE A 36 -1.83 -8.66 -5.27
C PHE A 36 -0.51 -7.87 -5.20
N GLY A 37 -0.46 -6.90 -4.29
CA GLY A 37 0.68 -6.01 -4.10
C GLY A 37 0.74 -4.78 -5.00
N ASP A 38 -0.21 -4.57 -5.92
CA ASP A 38 -0.21 -3.39 -6.83
C ASP A 38 -0.25 -2.07 -6.05
N ALA A 39 -1.07 -1.99 -5.01
CA ALA A 39 -1.17 -0.78 -4.19
C ALA A 39 0.17 -0.43 -3.51
N VAL A 40 0.92 -1.43 -3.05
CA VAL A 40 2.23 -1.25 -2.43
C VAL A 40 3.29 -0.88 -3.46
N ARG A 41 3.29 -1.54 -4.62
CA ARG A 41 4.20 -1.19 -5.72
C ARG A 41 3.95 0.22 -6.23
N LEU A 42 2.68 0.61 -6.35
CA LEU A 42 2.29 1.96 -6.75
C LEU A 42 2.71 3.00 -5.70
N SER A 43 2.46 2.75 -4.41
CA SER A 43 2.86 3.69 -3.36
C SER A 43 4.38 3.83 -3.27
N MET A 44 5.13 2.75 -3.48
CA MET A 44 6.59 2.79 -3.53
C MET A 44 7.09 3.56 -4.75
N ALA A 45 6.49 3.35 -5.93
CA ALA A 45 6.83 4.10 -7.14
C ALA A 45 6.59 5.60 -6.98
N GLN A 46 5.53 6.00 -6.26
CA GLN A 46 5.24 7.42 -5.98
C GLN A 46 6.21 8.07 -4.99
N GLN A 47 6.94 7.29 -4.18
CA GLN A 47 7.97 7.82 -3.28
C GLN A 47 9.28 8.16 -4.01
N VAL A 48 9.49 7.62 -5.20
CA VAL A 48 10.71 7.86 -5.99
C VAL A 48 10.53 9.14 -6.82
N ARG A 49 11.13 10.25 -6.35
CA ARG A 49 11.09 11.55 -7.03
C ARG A 49 11.82 11.55 -8.39
N ASP A 50 12.96 10.87 -8.48
CA ASP A 50 13.76 10.77 -9.70
C ASP A 50 14.29 9.34 -9.87
N PRO A 51 13.61 8.49 -10.66
CA PRO A 51 14.03 7.11 -10.92
C PRO A 51 15.34 7.02 -11.71
N ALA A 52 15.67 8.03 -12.52
CA ALA A 52 16.87 8.05 -13.36
C ALA A 52 18.11 8.57 -12.62
N GLY A 53 17.92 9.16 -11.43
CA GLY A 53 18.99 9.77 -10.63
C GLY A 53 20.14 8.83 -10.28
N ALA A 54 19.91 7.51 -10.21
CA ALA A 54 20.96 6.52 -9.96
C ALA A 54 22.06 6.50 -11.04
N GLY A 55 21.75 6.90 -12.28
CA GLY A 55 22.71 7.03 -13.37
C GLY A 55 23.35 8.41 -13.47
N ASN A 56 22.84 9.40 -12.73
CA ASN A 56 23.34 10.76 -12.78
C ASN A 56 24.69 10.86 -12.04
N ARG A 57 25.75 11.16 -12.79
CA ARG A 57 27.10 11.38 -12.25
C ARG A 57 27.42 12.87 -12.01
N THR A 58 26.47 13.75 -12.32
CA THR A 58 26.64 15.19 -12.09
C THR A 58 26.70 15.41 -10.58
N PRO A 59 27.76 16.07 -10.06
CA PRO A 59 27.81 16.45 -8.66
C PRO A 59 26.61 17.32 -8.29
N ALA A 60 26.05 17.13 -7.11
CA ALA A 60 25.02 18.03 -6.61
C ALA A 60 25.60 19.43 -6.38
N ASP A 61 24.87 20.47 -6.75
CA ASP A 61 25.30 21.88 -6.63
C ASP A 61 25.50 22.36 -5.17
N GLY A 62 25.12 21.53 -4.19
CA GLY A 62 25.29 21.82 -2.76
C GLY A 62 24.30 22.87 -2.23
N LEU A 63 24.60 23.44 -1.06
CA LEU A 63 23.86 24.56 -0.48
C LEU A 63 24.68 25.84 -0.64
N ASP A 64 24.03 26.96 -0.96
CA ASP A 64 24.66 28.28 -0.87
C ASP A 64 24.96 28.65 0.60
N GLY A 65 25.95 29.50 0.81
CA GLY A 65 26.43 29.87 2.15
C GLY A 65 25.33 30.30 3.13
N PRO A 66 24.42 31.21 2.75
CA PRO A 66 23.27 31.59 3.58
C PRO A 66 22.35 30.42 3.95
N SER A 67 21.98 29.57 2.98
CA SER A 67 21.14 28.39 3.27
C SER A 67 21.86 27.39 4.16
N ALA A 68 23.14 27.13 3.91
CA ALA A 68 23.95 26.26 4.75
C ALA A 68 24.01 26.76 6.20
N HIS A 69 24.21 28.07 6.40
CA HIS A 69 24.17 28.69 7.72
C HIS A 69 22.80 28.50 8.40
N ALA A 70 21.71 28.79 7.68
CA ALA A 70 20.35 28.64 8.20
C ALA A 70 20.01 27.18 8.59
N VAL A 71 20.45 26.20 7.79
CA VAL A 71 20.28 24.77 8.10
C VAL A 71 21.03 24.40 9.38
N MET A 72 22.30 24.81 9.51
CA MET A 72 23.08 24.52 10.71
C MET A 72 22.52 25.20 11.96
N GLN A 73 21.99 26.41 11.83
CA GLN A 73 21.32 27.12 12.91
C GLN A 73 20.05 26.38 13.36
N ARG A 74 19.21 25.94 12.43
CA ARG A 74 17.99 25.15 12.74
C ARG A 74 18.32 23.80 13.36
N TYR A 75 19.35 23.13 12.86
CA TYR A 75 19.84 21.88 13.44
C TYR A 75 20.23 22.07 14.91
N ARG A 76 21.06 23.08 15.23
CA ARG A 76 21.43 23.39 16.61
C ARG A 76 20.21 23.74 17.48
N ALA A 77 19.29 24.54 16.96
CA ALA A 77 18.07 24.94 17.67
C ALA A 77 17.17 23.73 18.02
N SER A 78 17.10 22.72 17.15
CA SER A 78 16.29 21.52 17.39
C SER A 78 16.71 20.71 18.61
N PHE A 79 17.96 20.82 19.07
CA PHE A 79 18.42 20.20 20.31
C PHE A 79 18.11 21.02 21.56
N ALA A 80 18.02 22.35 21.43
CA ALA A 80 17.68 23.25 22.52
C ALA A 80 16.16 23.24 22.79
N GLU A 81 15.35 23.07 21.75
CA GLU A 81 13.90 23.17 21.83
C GLU A 81 13.26 22.12 20.91
N PRO A 82 13.19 20.84 21.35
CA PRO A 82 12.77 19.70 20.50
C PRO A 82 11.37 19.83 19.87
N ASN A 83 10.52 20.71 20.41
CA ASN A 83 9.14 20.91 19.98
C ASN A 83 8.90 22.25 19.26
N ALA A 84 9.91 23.11 19.05
CA ALA A 84 9.73 24.43 18.46
C ALA A 84 9.36 24.39 16.96
N GLN A 85 9.66 23.27 16.29
CA GLN A 85 9.18 22.97 14.94
C GLN A 85 8.33 21.71 14.99
N ALA A 86 7.12 21.81 15.55
CA ALA A 86 6.12 20.78 15.30
C ALA A 86 5.97 20.64 13.76
N PRO A 87 6.27 19.47 13.17
CA PRO A 87 6.11 19.28 11.74
C PRO A 87 4.66 19.63 11.40
N GLN A 88 4.47 20.48 10.38
CA GLN A 88 3.15 20.68 9.81
C GLN A 88 2.60 19.29 9.46
N PRO A 89 1.33 18.98 9.75
CA PRO A 89 0.75 17.69 9.39
C PRO A 89 0.85 17.53 7.87
N VAL A 90 1.84 16.76 7.42
CA VAL A 90 2.02 16.40 6.03
C VAL A 90 0.94 15.39 5.69
N GLN A 91 -0.13 15.89 5.07
CA GLN A 91 -1.23 15.06 4.61
C GLN A 91 -0.82 14.38 3.29
N PHE A 92 -0.21 13.20 3.40
CA PHE A 92 0.06 12.34 2.25
C PHE A 92 -1.22 11.60 1.85
N MET A 93 -1.80 11.93 0.70
CA MET A 93 -2.94 11.20 0.15
C MET A 93 -2.45 9.90 -0.51
N LEU A 94 -2.15 8.89 0.32
CA LEU A 94 -1.80 7.53 -0.12
C LEU A 94 -3.09 6.77 -0.48
N GLY A 95 -3.58 6.94 -1.72
CA GLY A 95 -4.82 6.26 -2.11
C GLY A 95 -5.46 6.74 -3.41
N GLY A 96 -4.69 6.91 -4.48
CA GLY A 96 -5.23 7.17 -5.82
C GLY A 96 -5.59 5.88 -6.58
N GLY A 97 -6.27 4.94 -5.94
CA GLY A 97 -6.68 3.69 -6.57
C GLY A 97 -8.09 3.82 -7.15
N ASN A 98 -8.22 4.05 -8.46
CA ASN A 98 -9.51 3.94 -9.15
C ASN A 98 -9.95 2.47 -9.14
N GLY A 99 -10.73 2.10 -8.13
CA GLY A 99 -11.40 0.81 -8.00
C GLY A 99 -12.63 0.74 -8.90
N LYS A 100 -12.42 0.74 -10.22
CA LYS A 100 -13.37 0.19 -11.19
C LYS A 100 -12.76 -1.03 -11.86
#